data_AF-B0Y1J6-F1
#
_entry.id   AF-B0Y1J6-F1
#
_cell.length_a   1.000
_cell.length_b   1.000
_cell.length_c   1.000
_cell.angle_alpha   90.00
_cell.angle_beta   90.00
_cell.angle_gamma   90.00
#
_symmetry.space_group_name_H-M   'P 1'
#
loop_
_entity.id
_entity.type
_entity.pdbx_description
1 polymer ?
#
loop_
_entity_poly.entity_id
_entity_poly.type
_entity_poly.pdbx_seq_one_letter_code
_entity_poly.pdbx_strand_id
1 'polypeptide(L)'
;MHTVLDQAPPDTSKYKTTSLAEVFEKVRQDPRLDDLFSEPGIANLDVLSQEQNIAVVLEHWNAWEITDLVAQFEECCDLAVVLALSNGNRRDSFDFFNAHIMTVAHALRVLWHYVPTDRRASILKQYALFGIMTYICQLRPRFSLDWIDAVEVDGRDWNWVVETALAHKWALDAHFFKVVRAPKVFQETFGRKDDFYLKAAIKYVTEFAGWEGYGQGVAGFIPSRDGYRPE
;
A
#
# COMPACT_ATOMS: atom_id res chain seq x y z
N MET A 1 -5.70 5.34 19.36
CA MET A 1 -6.11 5.50 17.95
C MET A 1 -7.63 5.56 17.77
N HIS A 2 -8.43 4.68 18.38
CA HIS A 2 -9.91 4.73 18.29
C HIS A 2 -10.48 6.11 18.62
N THR A 3 -9.90 6.79 19.62
CA THR A 3 -10.26 8.16 20.02
C THR A 3 -10.20 9.17 18.88
N VAL A 4 -9.24 9.05 17.94
CA VAL A 4 -9.14 9.95 16.77
C VAL A 4 -10.30 9.71 15.78
N LEU A 5 -10.77 8.47 15.70
CA LEU A 5 -11.83 8.06 14.79
C LEU A 5 -13.22 8.33 15.37
N ASP A 6 -13.35 8.16 16.68
CA ASP A 6 -14.58 8.39 17.44
C ASP A 6 -14.79 9.87 17.77
N GLN A 7 -13.68 10.61 17.96
CA GLN A 7 -13.63 12.03 18.24
C GLN A 7 -12.59 12.67 17.33
N ALA A 8 -13.04 13.13 16.15
CA ALA A 8 -12.16 13.76 15.19
C ALA A 8 -11.42 14.95 15.86
N PRO A 9 -10.07 14.95 15.87
CA PRO A 9 -9.31 16.06 16.40
C PRO A 9 -9.60 17.33 15.57
N PRO A 10 -9.39 18.53 16.14
CA PRO A 10 -9.49 19.76 15.38
C PRO A 10 -8.67 19.68 14.11
N ASP A 11 -9.22 20.19 13.02
CA ASP A 11 -8.53 20.24 11.74
C ASP A 11 -7.39 21.26 11.79
N THR A 12 -6.16 20.74 11.87
CA THR A 12 -4.91 21.53 11.87
C THR A 12 -4.21 21.54 10.52
N SER A 13 -4.84 20.97 9.48
CA SER A 13 -4.22 20.85 8.16
C SER A 13 -3.91 22.21 7.54
N LYS A 14 -2.70 22.33 6.96
CA LYS A 14 -2.23 23.57 6.30
C LYS A 14 -2.55 23.62 4.82
N TYR A 15 -3.12 22.54 4.29
CA TYR A 15 -3.51 22.39 2.89
C TYR A 15 -4.74 21.50 2.82
N LYS A 16 -5.44 21.56 1.68
CA LYS A 16 -6.56 20.70 1.35
C LYS A 16 -6.35 20.09 -0.03
N THR A 17 -6.72 18.83 -0.18
CA THR A 17 -6.67 18.12 -1.45
C THR A 17 -7.69 16.99 -1.48
N THR A 18 -8.24 16.71 -2.65
CA THR A 18 -9.07 15.53 -2.90
C THR A 18 -8.24 14.31 -3.30
N SER A 19 -6.94 14.47 -3.57
CA SER A 19 -6.04 13.38 -3.96
C SER A 19 -5.33 12.78 -2.75
N LEU A 20 -5.56 11.48 -2.50
CA LEU A 20 -4.82 10.77 -1.48
C LEU A 20 -3.34 10.60 -1.89
N ALA A 21 -3.05 10.47 -3.19
CA ALA A 21 -1.67 10.39 -3.68
C ALA A 21 -0.87 11.65 -3.34
N GLU A 22 -1.47 12.83 -3.47
CA GLU A 22 -0.85 14.10 -3.06
C GLU A 22 -0.55 14.13 -1.55
N VAL A 23 -1.45 13.58 -0.72
CA VAL A 23 -1.20 13.46 0.73
C VAL A 23 0.01 12.59 1.01
N PHE A 24 0.12 11.42 0.38
CA PHE A 24 1.27 10.54 0.55
C PHE A 24 2.58 11.18 0.08
N GLU A 25 2.55 11.94 -1.03
CA GLU A 25 3.75 12.64 -1.50
C GLU A 25 4.16 13.77 -0.55
N LYS A 26 3.20 14.50 0.03
CA LYS A 26 3.48 15.51 1.07
C LYS A 26 4.00 14.89 2.35
N VAL A 27 3.46 13.75 2.78
CA VAL A 27 3.98 12.97 3.93
C VAL A 27 5.43 12.55 3.65
N ARG A 28 5.71 12.05 2.44
CA ARG A 28 7.05 11.64 2.01
C ARG A 28 8.07 12.77 2.09
N GLN A 29 7.65 13.99 1.77
CA GLN A 29 8.50 15.17 1.73
C GLN A 29 8.52 15.97 3.04
N ASP A 30 7.75 15.59 4.05
CA ASP A 30 7.68 16.38 5.29
C ASP A 30 8.96 16.20 6.13
N PRO A 31 9.74 17.26 6.36
CA PRO A 31 11.01 17.16 7.07
C PRO A 31 10.85 16.90 8.58
N ARG A 32 9.63 17.08 9.14
CA ARG A 32 9.36 16.77 10.56
C ARG A 32 9.37 15.27 10.85
N LEU A 33 9.33 14.45 9.80
CA LEU A 33 9.37 12.99 9.88
C LEU A 33 10.75 12.43 9.48
N ASP A 34 11.73 13.29 9.17
CA ASP A 34 13.09 12.88 8.83
C ASP A 34 13.81 12.35 10.07
N ASP A 35 14.64 11.31 9.88
CA ASP A 35 15.45 10.66 10.91
C ASP A 35 14.68 10.16 12.16
N LEU A 36 13.35 10.05 12.07
CA LEU A 36 12.50 9.56 13.16
C LEU A 36 12.76 8.08 13.49
N PHE A 37 13.16 7.30 12.47
CA PHE A 37 13.52 5.90 12.60
C PHE A 37 14.76 5.58 11.76
N SER A 38 15.59 4.66 12.23
CA SER A 38 16.78 4.18 11.51
C SER A 38 16.50 3.01 10.57
N GLU A 39 15.44 2.25 10.84
CA GLU A 39 15.08 1.03 10.10
C GLU A 39 13.57 1.00 9.88
N PRO A 40 13.08 0.43 8.75
CA PRO A 40 11.65 0.24 8.54
C PRO A 40 11.09 -0.81 9.52
N GLY A 41 9.80 -0.76 9.85
CA GLY A 41 9.15 -1.83 10.62
C GLY A 41 8.01 -1.39 11.53
N ILE A 42 7.22 -2.36 11.99
CA ILE A 42 6.03 -2.12 12.83
C ILE A 42 6.37 -1.55 14.22
N ALA A 43 7.57 -1.82 14.74
CA ALA A 43 8.03 -1.30 16.03
C ALA A 43 8.09 0.25 16.06
N ASN A 44 8.16 0.88 14.89
CA ASN A 44 8.15 2.34 14.76
C ASN A 44 6.80 2.97 15.16
N LEU A 45 5.71 2.19 15.23
CA LEU A 45 4.39 2.70 15.60
C LEU A 45 4.35 3.32 17.00
N ASP A 46 5.12 2.79 17.95
CA ASP A 46 5.13 3.30 19.32
C ASP A 46 5.67 4.72 19.38
N VAL A 47 6.77 4.98 18.64
CA VAL A 47 7.36 6.31 18.51
C VAL A 47 6.46 7.21 17.66
N LEU A 48 5.90 6.72 16.55
CA LEU A 48 5.00 7.51 15.70
C LEU A 48 3.72 7.95 16.44
N SER A 49 3.26 7.15 17.39
CA SER A 49 2.04 7.41 18.17
C SER A 49 2.23 8.41 19.32
N GLN A 50 3.47 8.85 19.58
CA GLN A 50 3.72 9.93 20.55
C GLN A 50 3.07 11.24 20.10
N GLU A 51 2.62 12.05 21.05
CA GLU A 51 1.77 13.23 20.83
C GLU A 51 2.30 14.18 19.73
N GLN A 52 3.60 14.49 19.76
CA GLN A 52 4.22 15.38 18.80
C GLN A 52 4.30 14.80 17.38
N ASN A 53 4.47 13.47 17.25
CA ASN A 53 4.64 12.79 15.98
C ASN A 53 3.28 12.51 15.34
N ILE A 54 2.32 12.04 16.13
CA ILE A 54 0.96 11.78 15.66
C ILE A 54 0.27 13.08 15.24
N ALA A 55 0.59 14.23 15.83
CA ALA A 55 0.09 15.53 15.38
C ALA A 55 0.47 15.83 13.92
N VAL A 56 1.67 15.44 13.47
CA VAL A 56 2.10 15.59 12.06
C VAL A 56 1.30 14.65 11.16
N VAL A 57 1.11 13.40 11.57
CA VAL A 57 0.28 12.42 10.84
C VAL A 57 -1.14 12.95 10.66
N LEU A 58 -1.73 13.49 11.73
CA LEU A 58 -3.10 13.99 11.74
C LEU A 58 -3.24 15.27 10.90
N GLU A 59 -2.21 16.12 10.84
CA GLU A 59 -2.18 17.29 9.93
C GLU A 59 -2.37 16.85 8.46
N HIS A 60 -1.63 15.83 8.01
CA HIS A 60 -1.76 15.29 6.65
C HIS A 60 -3.06 14.51 6.43
N TRP A 61 -3.47 13.71 7.41
CA TRP A 61 -4.71 12.94 7.34
C TRP A 61 -5.95 13.84 7.24
N ASN A 62 -5.96 14.96 7.96
CA ASN A 62 -7.03 15.96 7.91
C ASN A 62 -7.03 16.76 6.60
N ALA A 63 -5.89 16.86 5.91
CA ALA A 63 -5.79 17.56 4.63
C ALA A 63 -6.58 16.88 3.50
N TRP A 64 -6.83 15.57 3.61
CA TRP A 64 -7.60 14.83 2.61
C TRP A 64 -9.11 15.11 2.71
N GLU A 65 -9.71 15.62 1.65
CA GLU A 65 -11.14 15.89 1.56
C GLU A 65 -11.84 14.81 0.72
N ILE A 66 -12.84 14.15 1.31
CA ILE A 66 -13.62 13.14 0.62
C ILE A 66 -14.87 13.79 0.04
N THR A 67 -14.91 13.95 -1.28
CA THR A 67 -15.99 14.60 -2.03
C THR A 67 -16.66 13.67 -3.04
N ASP A 68 -15.94 12.66 -3.55
CA ASP A 68 -16.47 11.60 -4.41
C ASP A 68 -16.01 10.23 -3.89
N LEU A 69 -16.91 9.55 -3.19
CA LEU A 69 -16.61 8.27 -2.54
C LEU A 69 -16.16 7.17 -3.51
N VAL A 70 -16.67 7.16 -4.74
CA VAL A 70 -16.35 6.07 -5.68
C VAL A 70 -15.02 6.37 -6.36
N ALA A 71 -14.85 7.58 -6.90
CA ALA A 71 -13.61 7.97 -7.56
C ALA A 71 -12.42 7.94 -6.60
N GLN A 72 -12.62 8.37 -5.35
CA GLN A 72 -11.53 8.37 -4.36
C GLN A 72 -11.27 6.97 -3.79
N PHE A 73 -12.26 6.07 -3.77
CA PHE A 73 -12.00 4.68 -3.42
C PHE A 73 -11.23 3.95 -4.53
N GLU A 74 -11.51 4.29 -5.79
CA GLU A 74 -10.69 3.85 -6.93
C GLU A 74 -9.25 4.36 -6.82
N GLU A 75 -9.05 5.65 -6.50
CA GLU A 75 -7.71 6.23 -6.25
C GLU A 75 -6.98 5.51 -5.11
N CYS A 76 -7.67 5.15 -4.02
CA CYS A 76 -7.09 4.35 -2.94
C CYS A 76 -6.54 3.01 -3.46
N CYS A 77 -7.27 2.33 -4.35
CA CYS A 77 -6.84 1.06 -4.92
C CYS A 77 -5.62 1.24 -5.84
N ASP A 78 -5.62 2.28 -6.67
CA ASP A 78 -4.50 2.61 -7.56
C ASP A 78 -3.24 2.96 -6.78
N LEU A 79 -3.37 3.89 -5.83
CA LEU A 79 -2.26 4.33 -4.99
C LEU A 79 -1.67 3.15 -4.21
N ALA A 80 -2.48 2.24 -3.71
CA ALA A 80 -1.98 1.09 -2.97
C ALA A 80 -1.13 0.14 -3.83
N VAL A 81 -1.45 0.00 -5.12
CA VAL A 81 -0.62 -0.73 -6.10
C VAL A 81 0.73 -0.02 -6.27
N VAL A 82 0.71 1.31 -6.44
CA VAL A 82 1.91 2.13 -6.61
C VAL A 82 2.80 2.05 -5.36
N LEU A 83 2.23 2.21 -4.16
CA LEU A 83 2.97 2.12 -2.90
C LEU A 83 3.58 0.73 -2.66
N ALA A 84 2.89 -0.33 -3.07
CA ALA A 84 3.36 -1.70 -2.85
C ALA A 84 4.45 -2.13 -3.86
N LEU A 85 4.33 -1.71 -5.12
CA LEU A 85 5.08 -2.32 -6.23
C LEU A 85 6.04 -1.37 -6.95
N SER A 86 6.02 -0.09 -6.56
CA SER A 86 6.69 0.95 -7.30
C SER A 86 7.63 1.73 -6.40
N ASN A 87 8.66 1.08 -5.84
CA ASN A 87 9.70 1.76 -5.06
C ASN A 87 11.05 1.93 -5.81
N GLY A 88 11.10 1.52 -7.08
CA GLY A 88 12.19 1.79 -8.01
C GLY A 88 13.44 0.93 -7.86
N ASN A 89 13.45 -0.06 -6.95
CA ASN A 89 14.69 -0.77 -6.59
C ASN A 89 14.87 -2.20 -7.13
N ARG A 90 13.88 -3.05 -7.40
CA ARG A 90 14.01 -4.52 -7.59
C ARG A 90 14.71 -5.30 -6.46
N ARG A 91 15.90 -4.93 -5.96
CA ARG A 91 16.63 -5.68 -4.91
C ARG A 91 15.99 -5.50 -3.53
N ASP A 92 15.61 -4.28 -3.21
CA ASP A 92 14.95 -3.90 -1.95
C ASP A 92 13.45 -3.66 -2.17
N SER A 93 12.89 -4.21 -3.25
CA SER A 93 11.50 -4.01 -3.64
C SER A 93 10.60 -5.06 -3.01
N PHE A 94 9.35 -4.65 -2.77
CA PHE A 94 8.26 -5.45 -2.15
C PHE A 94 8.32 -5.49 -0.62
N ASP A 95 8.05 -4.32 -0.06
CA ASP A 95 7.82 -4.12 1.35
C ASP A 95 6.54 -4.84 1.81
N PHE A 96 6.68 -5.71 2.81
CA PHE A 96 5.59 -6.51 3.34
C PHE A 96 4.45 -5.64 3.88
N PHE A 97 4.76 -4.56 4.59
CA PHE A 97 3.76 -3.69 5.22
C PHE A 97 3.08 -2.77 4.21
N ASN A 98 3.81 -2.22 3.23
CA ASN A 98 3.17 -1.47 2.14
C ASN A 98 2.26 -2.37 1.29
N ALA A 99 2.58 -3.65 1.10
CA ALA A 99 1.65 -4.61 0.50
C ALA A 99 0.36 -4.81 1.34
N HIS A 100 0.38 -4.55 2.65
CA HIS A 100 -0.84 -4.56 3.48
C HIS A 100 -1.74 -3.35 3.22
N ILE A 101 -1.20 -2.21 2.81
CA ILE A 101 -2.01 -1.06 2.33
C ILE A 101 -2.90 -1.51 1.17
N MET A 102 -2.33 -2.25 0.21
CA MET A 102 -3.09 -2.84 -0.90
C MET A 102 -4.05 -3.95 -0.46
N THR A 103 -3.63 -4.77 0.50
CA THR A 103 -4.47 -5.85 1.04
C THR A 103 -5.74 -5.29 1.71
N VAL A 104 -5.61 -4.21 2.47
CA VAL A 104 -6.76 -3.55 3.11
C VAL A 104 -7.64 -2.87 2.06
N ALA A 105 -7.08 -2.24 1.02
CA ALA A 105 -7.88 -1.70 -0.09
C ALA A 105 -8.71 -2.80 -0.78
N HIS A 106 -8.12 -3.96 -1.02
CA HIS A 106 -8.84 -5.12 -1.55
C HIS A 106 -9.93 -5.62 -0.60
N ALA A 107 -9.66 -5.71 0.71
CA ALA A 107 -10.67 -6.10 1.69
C ALA A 107 -11.86 -5.10 1.70
N LEU A 108 -11.57 -3.80 1.65
CA LEU A 108 -12.61 -2.77 1.54
C LEU A 108 -13.42 -2.91 0.25
N ARG A 109 -12.78 -3.27 -0.87
CA ARG A 109 -13.49 -3.49 -2.14
C ARG A 109 -14.48 -4.64 -2.03
N VAL A 110 -14.09 -5.73 -1.36
CA VAL A 110 -14.98 -6.87 -1.10
C VAL A 110 -16.14 -6.47 -0.17
N LEU A 111 -15.87 -5.66 0.85
CA LEU A 111 -16.84 -5.28 1.86
C LEU A 111 -17.69 -4.05 1.47
N TRP A 112 -17.32 -3.32 0.41
CA TRP A 112 -17.86 -1.99 0.09
C TRP A 112 -19.38 -1.93 0.02
N HIS A 113 -19.99 -2.96 -0.58
CA HIS A 113 -21.44 -3.06 -0.72
C HIS A 113 -22.18 -3.37 0.59
N TYR A 114 -21.47 -3.87 1.60
CA TYR A 114 -22.00 -4.14 2.94
C TYR A 114 -21.81 -2.96 3.90
N VAL A 115 -20.95 -1.99 3.57
CA VAL A 115 -20.74 -0.79 4.38
C VAL A 115 -21.89 0.21 4.12
N PRO A 116 -22.61 0.65 5.17
CA PRO A 116 -23.62 1.70 5.06
C PRO A 116 -23.06 2.97 4.42
N THR A 117 -23.82 3.60 3.52
CA THR A 117 -23.34 4.73 2.71
C THR A 117 -22.84 5.91 3.57
N ASP A 118 -23.51 6.18 4.69
CA ASP A 118 -23.15 7.22 5.67
C ASP A 118 -21.86 6.91 6.44
N ARG A 119 -21.38 5.67 6.40
CA ARG A 119 -20.12 5.24 7.04
C ARG A 119 -18.94 5.17 6.08
N ARG A 120 -19.17 5.17 4.76
CA ARG A 120 -18.11 4.97 3.75
C ARG A 120 -16.99 6.02 3.83
N ALA A 121 -17.33 7.28 4.03
CA ALA A 121 -16.32 8.35 4.19
C ALA A 121 -15.43 8.10 5.43
N SER A 122 -16.03 7.69 6.54
CA SER A 122 -15.27 7.33 7.77
C SER A 122 -14.36 6.12 7.54
N ILE A 123 -14.85 5.10 6.83
CA ILE A 123 -14.04 3.92 6.48
C ILE A 123 -12.84 4.29 5.60
N LEU A 124 -13.04 5.16 4.60
CA LEU A 124 -11.94 5.67 3.78
C LEU A 124 -10.94 6.48 4.62
N LYS A 125 -11.41 7.33 5.55
CA LYS A 125 -10.53 8.04 6.49
C LYS A 125 -9.72 7.08 7.37
N GLN A 126 -10.32 5.99 7.85
CA GLN A 126 -9.61 4.95 8.61
C GLN A 126 -8.53 4.26 7.77
N TYR A 127 -8.87 3.93 6.52
CA TYR A 127 -7.92 3.39 5.55
C TYR A 127 -6.74 4.34 5.30
N ALA A 128 -7.01 5.63 5.08
CA ALA A 128 -5.97 6.62 4.86
C ALA A 128 -5.05 6.76 6.09
N LEU A 129 -5.59 6.79 7.31
CA LEU A 129 -4.78 6.86 8.53
C LEU A 129 -3.87 5.64 8.66
N PHE A 130 -4.42 4.44 8.46
CA PHE A 130 -3.65 3.20 8.44
C PHE A 130 -2.54 3.24 7.40
N GLY A 131 -2.86 3.64 6.17
CA GLY A 131 -1.90 3.73 5.06
C GLY A 131 -0.78 4.72 5.33
N ILE A 132 -1.11 5.94 5.78
CA ILE A 132 -0.13 6.99 6.10
C ILE A 132 0.81 6.52 7.21
N MET A 133 0.26 5.99 8.31
CA MET A 133 1.09 5.51 9.43
C MET A 133 2.00 4.34 9.01
N THR A 134 1.46 3.38 8.27
CA THR A 134 2.23 2.24 7.74
C THR A 134 3.39 2.73 6.87
N TYR A 135 3.11 3.63 5.93
CA TYR A 135 4.09 4.18 5.01
C TYR A 135 5.20 4.96 5.72
N ILE A 136 4.85 5.73 6.76
CA ILE A 136 5.83 6.43 7.60
C ILE A 136 6.73 5.45 8.36
N CYS A 137 6.15 4.41 8.95
CA CYS A 137 6.91 3.36 9.64
C CYS A 137 7.83 2.55 8.70
N GLN A 138 7.57 2.57 7.39
CA GLN A 138 8.43 1.98 6.37
C GLN A 138 9.45 2.96 5.78
N LEU A 139 9.72 4.09 6.46
CA LEU A 139 10.65 5.13 6.02
C LEU A 139 10.24 5.87 4.73
N ARG A 140 8.95 5.85 4.40
CA ARG A 140 8.37 6.64 3.30
C ARG A 140 9.12 6.42 1.97
N PRO A 141 9.22 5.16 1.47
CA PRO A 141 9.96 4.87 0.25
C PRO A 141 9.39 5.67 -0.92
N ARG A 142 10.27 6.16 -1.81
CA ARG A 142 9.83 6.86 -3.02
C ARG A 142 8.88 5.98 -3.81
N PHE A 143 7.85 6.58 -4.38
CA PHE A 143 6.95 5.90 -5.31
C PHE A 143 6.78 6.69 -6.61
N SER A 144 6.50 6.00 -7.70
CA SER A 144 6.21 6.62 -9.01
C SER A 144 5.34 5.72 -9.88
N LEU A 145 4.39 6.28 -10.63
CA LEU A 145 3.64 5.51 -11.62
C LEU A 145 4.54 5.03 -12.77
N ASP A 146 5.57 5.82 -13.11
CA ASP A 146 6.45 5.59 -14.27
C ASP A 146 7.13 4.20 -14.25
N TRP A 147 7.43 3.66 -13.06
CA TRP A 147 8.08 2.35 -12.94
C TRP A 147 7.14 1.16 -13.23
N ILE A 148 5.82 1.40 -13.16
CA ILE A 148 4.81 0.45 -13.63
C ILE A 148 4.54 0.69 -15.11
N ASP A 149 4.44 1.95 -15.53
CA ASP A 149 4.15 2.30 -16.93
C ASP A 149 5.26 1.83 -17.90
N ALA A 150 6.51 1.81 -17.44
CA ALA A 150 7.66 1.32 -18.21
C ALA A 150 7.69 -0.21 -18.40
N VAL A 151 6.74 -0.96 -17.83
CA VAL A 151 6.66 -2.40 -18.00
C VAL A 151 6.01 -2.72 -19.34
N GLU A 152 6.78 -3.32 -20.23
CA GLU A 152 6.28 -3.83 -21.50
C GLU A 152 5.36 -5.03 -21.27
N VAL A 153 4.23 -5.09 -22.00
CA VAL A 153 3.29 -6.20 -21.90
C VAL A 153 3.77 -7.39 -22.74
N ASP A 154 4.35 -7.17 -23.92
CA ASP A 154 4.91 -8.21 -24.81
C ASP A 154 3.98 -9.42 -25.06
N GLY A 155 2.67 -9.16 -25.19
CA GLY A 155 1.66 -10.20 -25.39
C GLY A 155 1.33 -11.02 -24.13
N ARG A 156 1.92 -10.72 -22.98
CA ARG A 156 1.56 -11.33 -21.68
C ARG A 156 0.19 -10.82 -21.23
N ASP A 157 -0.66 -11.74 -20.82
CA ASP A 157 -2.01 -11.42 -20.32
C ASP A 157 -2.18 -11.92 -18.87
N TRP A 158 -3.40 -11.84 -18.35
CA TRP A 158 -3.70 -12.35 -17.01
C TRP A 158 -3.55 -13.87 -16.89
N ASN A 159 -3.64 -14.65 -17.98
CA ASN A 159 -3.38 -16.08 -17.94
C ASN A 159 -1.89 -16.31 -17.71
N TRP A 160 -1.03 -15.60 -18.46
CA TRP A 160 0.41 -15.64 -18.28
C TRP A 160 0.82 -15.27 -16.84
N VAL A 161 0.22 -14.21 -16.27
CA VAL A 161 0.48 -13.81 -14.87
C VAL A 161 0.09 -14.92 -13.90
N VAL A 162 -1.08 -15.53 -14.08
CA VAL A 162 -1.56 -16.60 -13.19
C VAL A 162 -0.67 -17.84 -13.29
N GLU A 163 -0.33 -18.30 -14.50
CA GLU A 163 0.56 -19.43 -14.73
C GLU A 163 1.95 -19.18 -14.12
N THR A 164 2.49 -17.98 -14.33
CA THR A 164 3.79 -17.57 -13.76
C THR A 164 3.74 -17.55 -12.24
N ALA A 165 2.68 -17.01 -11.64
CA ALA A 165 2.51 -16.95 -10.19
C ALA A 165 2.38 -18.34 -9.56
N LEU A 166 1.63 -19.25 -10.19
CA LEU A 166 1.43 -20.63 -9.71
C LEU A 166 2.72 -21.47 -9.79
N ALA A 167 3.58 -21.19 -10.77
CA ALA A 167 4.89 -21.84 -10.92
C ALA A 167 6.01 -21.14 -10.13
N HIS A 168 5.71 -20.04 -9.42
CA HIS A 168 6.74 -19.22 -8.78
C HIS A 168 7.36 -19.91 -7.56
N LYS A 169 8.63 -19.65 -7.26
CA LYS A 169 9.33 -20.22 -6.09
C LYS A 169 8.69 -19.85 -4.73
N TRP A 170 7.88 -18.78 -4.71
CA TRP A 170 7.14 -18.31 -3.53
C TRP A 170 5.65 -18.69 -3.57
N ALA A 171 5.24 -19.63 -4.43
CA ALA A 171 3.84 -20.02 -4.58
C ALA A 171 3.21 -20.66 -3.32
N LEU A 172 3.98 -20.98 -2.28
CA LEU A 172 3.42 -21.43 -0.99
C LEU A 172 3.27 -20.29 0.02
N ASP A 173 3.74 -19.09 -0.29
CA ASP A 173 3.53 -17.92 0.53
C ASP A 173 2.17 -17.29 0.21
N ALA A 174 1.23 -17.36 1.15
CA ALA A 174 -0.08 -16.73 0.99
C ALA A 174 0.02 -15.21 0.76
N HIS A 175 1.06 -14.54 1.25
CA HIS A 175 1.29 -13.12 1.04
C HIS A 175 1.69 -12.81 -0.41
N PHE A 176 2.30 -13.76 -1.13
CA PHE A 176 2.66 -13.58 -2.53
C PHE A 176 1.40 -13.40 -3.39
N PHE A 177 0.40 -14.26 -3.20
CA PHE A 177 -0.81 -14.22 -4.02
C PHE A 177 -1.72 -13.02 -3.77
N LYS A 178 -1.74 -12.42 -2.57
CA LYS A 178 -2.55 -11.21 -2.34
C LYS A 178 -2.07 -10.05 -3.23
N VAL A 179 -0.77 -9.98 -3.54
CA VAL A 179 -0.19 -8.95 -4.41
C VAL A 179 -0.46 -9.19 -5.89
N VAL A 180 -0.69 -10.43 -6.31
CA VAL A 180 -1.18 -10.76 -7.65
C VAL A 180 -2.69 -10.57 -7.75
N ARG A 181 -3.44 -11.00 -6.73
CA ARG A 181 -4.91 -11.02 -6.73
C ARG A 181 -5.51 -9.63 -6.66
N ALA A 182 -4.96 -8.74 -5.83
CA ALA A 182 -5.52 -7.40 -5.63
C ALA A 182 -5.54 -6.57 -6.94
N PRO A 183 -4.43 -6.40 -7.69
CA PRO A 183 -4.46 -5.70 -8.98
C PRO A 183 -5.45 -6.32 -9.98
N LYS A 184 -5.55 -7.65 -10.04
CA LYS A 184 -6.51 -8.34 -10.92
C LYS A 184 -7.95 -7.92 -10.63
N VAL A 185 -8.37 -7.97 -9.36
CA VAL A 185 -9.75 -7.63 -9.00
C VAL A 185 -10.02 -6.12 -9.03
N PHE A 186 -9.00 -5.29 -8.86
CA PHE A 186 -9.11 -3.85 -9.10
C PHE A 186 -9.37 -3.57 -10.57
N GLN A 187 -8.65 -4.24 -11.48
CA GLN A 187 -8.92 -4.14 -12.91
C GLN A 187 -10.34 -4.60 -13.28
N GLU A 188 -10.80 -5.70 -12.69
CA GLU A 188 -12.18 -6.20 -12.89
C GLU A 188 -13.23 -5.18 -12.41
N THR A 189 -12.90 -4.31 -11.45
CA THR A 189 -13.82 -3.34 -10.84
C THR A 189 -13.76 -1.97 -11.50
N PHE A 190 -12.56 -1.48 -11.76
CA PHE A 190 -12.28 -0.09 -12.19
C PHE A 190 -11.74 0.00 -13.63
N GLY A 191 -11.63 -1.14 -14.32
CA GLY A 191 -11.23 -1.19 -15.72
C GLY A 191 -9.72 -1.27 -15.94
N ARG A 192 -9.33 -1.27 -17.22
CA ARG A 192 -7.99 -1.67 -17.69
C ARG A 192 -6.89 -0.65 -17.43
N LYS A 193 -7.20 0.65 -17.47
CA LYS A 193 -6.27 1.77 -17.20
C LYS A 193 -4.92 1.65 -17.94
N ASP A 194 -4.95 1.53 -19.27
CA ASP A 194 -3.75 1.33 -20.08
C ASP A 194 -2.85 0.17 -19.60
N ASP A 195 -3.49 -0.94 -19.24
CA ASP A 195 -2.86 -2.13 -18.66
C ASP A 195 -2.17 -1.89 -17.31
N PHE A 196 -2.38 -0.77 -16.62
CA PHE A 196 -1.74 -0.43 -15.35
C PHE A 196 -1.67 -1.61 -14.36
N TYR A 197 -2.80 -2.25 -14.06
CA TYR A 197 -2.84 -3.36 -13.11
C TYR A 197 -2.14 -4.63 -13.63
N LEU A 198 -2.22 -4.88 -14.94
CA LEU A 198 -1.55 -6.01 -15.58
C LEU A 198 -0.03 -5.79 -15.58
N LYS A 199 0.44 -4.59 -15.97
CA LYS A 199 1.83 -4.15 -15.91
C LYS A 199 2.38 -4.29 -14.48
N ALA A 200 1.64 -3.84 -13.48
CA ALA A 200 2.02 -3.97 -12.08
C ALA A 200 2.15 -5.44 -11.65
N ALA A 201 1.23 -6.31 -12.08
CA ALA A 201 1.29 -7.74 -11.78
C ALA A 201 2.45 -8.44 -12.51
N ILE A 202 2.71 -8.11 -13.78
CA ILE A 202 3.86 -8.59 -14.56
C ILE A 202 5.16 -8.20 -13.85
N LYS A 203 5.29 -6.94 -13.45
CA LYS A 203 6.43 -6.46 -12.67
C LYS A 203 6.63 -7.30 -11.42
N TYR A 204 5.57 -7.47 -10.62
CA TYR A 204 5.65 -8.23 -9.38
C TYR A 204 6.11 -9.67 -9.59
N VAL A 205 5.45 -10.44 -10.46
CA VAL A 205 5.78 -11.87 -10.65
C VAL A 205 7.15 -12.09 -11.33
N THR A 206 7.71 -11.08 -11.98
CA THR A 206 9.04 -11.15 -12.59
C THR A 206 10.16 -10.67 -11.68
N GLU A 207 9.85 -9.75 -10.76
CA GLU A 207 10.83 -9.08 -9.90
C GLU A 207 10.88 -9.63 -8.47
N PHE A 208 9.79 -10.21 -7.97
CA PHE A 208 9.67 -10.60 -6.56
C PHE A 208 10.72 -11.64 -6.15
N ALA A 209 11.66 -11.21 -5.31
CA ALA A 209 12.76 -12.03 -4.84
C ALA A 209 12.66 -12.42 -3.35
N GLY A 210 11.63 -11.93 -2.65
CA GLY A 210 11.44 -12.07 -1.21
C GLY A 210 10.74 -10.82 -0.65
N TRP A 211 10.33 -10.88 0.61
CA TRP A 211 9.74 -9.74 1.31
C TRP A 211 10.79 -8.95 2.08
N GLU A 212 10.67 -7.62 2.03
CA GLU A 212 11.43 -6.67 2.84
C GLU A 212 10.52 -5.90 3.81
N GLY A 213 11.08 -4.96 4.58
CA GLY A 213 10.31 -4.02 5.44
C GLY A 213 10.00 -4.52 6.86
N TYR A 214 10.38 -5.75 7.21
CA TYR A 214 10.12 -6.31 8.54
C TYR A 214 10.85 -5.57 9.68
N GLY A 215 11.98 -4.93 9.39
CA GLY A 215 12.86 -4.31 10.39
C GLY A 215 13.71 -5.31 11.15
N GLN A 216 14.56 -4.81 12.05
CA GLN A 216 15.38 -5.67 12.90
C GLN A 216 14.52 -6.51 13.86
N GLY A 217 14.79 -7.81 13.93
CA GLY A 217 14.16 -8.72 14.91
C GLY A 217 12.83 -9.34 14.50
N VAL A 218 12.23 -8.93 13.38
CA VAL A 218 11.05 -9.59 12.81
C VAL A 218 11.50 -10.47 11.66
N ALA A 219 11.53 -11.78 11.88
CA ALA A 219 11.88 -12.70 10.81
C ALA A 219 10.70 -12.82 9.83
N GLY A 220 10.89 -12.30 8.62
CA GLY A 220 9.94 -12.46 7.50
C GLY A 220 9.73 -13.92 7.09
N PHE A 221 9.00 -14.15 5.99
CA PHE A 221 8.86 -15.49 5.42
C PHE A 221 10.23 -15.95 4.86
N ILE A 222 10.76 -17.04 5.40
CA ILE A 222 12.06 -17.62 5.00
C ILE A 222 11.77 -18.97 4.34
N PRO A 223 11.95 -19.16 3.02
CA PRO A 223 11.62 -20.42 2.33
C PRO A 223 12.31 -21.65 2.95
N SER A 224 13.57 -21.51 3.34
CA SER A 224 14.32 -22.61 3.97
C SER A 224 13.81 -23.00 5.36
N ARG A 225 13.06 -22.11 6.04
CA ARG A 225 12.42 -22.34 7.35
C ARG A 225 10.94 -22.69 7.21
N ASP A 226 10.25 -22.03 6.29
CA ASP A 226 8.78 -21.92 6.22
C ASP A 226 8.19 -22.57 4.94
N GLY A 227 9.01 -22.97 3.96
CA GLY A 227 8.54 -23.62 2.72
C GLY A 227 9.58 -23.82 1.60
N TYR A 228 10.04 -25.08 1.47
CA TYR A 228 10.86 -25.81 0.46
C TYR A 228 12.38 -25.54 0.34
N ARG A 229 13.13 -26.66 0.41
CA ARG A 229 14.52 -26.85 -0.04
C ARG A 229 14.50 -27.47 -1.44
N PRO A 230 15.04 -26.82 -2.47
CA PRO A 230 15.30 -27.51 -3.74
C PRO A 230 16.27 -28.67 -3.47
N GLU A 231 15.91 -29.87 -3.92
CA GLU A 231 16.92 -30.87 -4.28
C GLU A 231 17.66 -30.41 -5.55
#